data_AF-A0A0R3T297-F1
#
_entry.id   AF-A0A0R3T297-F1
#
_cell.length_a   1.000
_cell.length_b   1.000
_cell.length_c   1.000
_cell.angle_alpha   90.00
_cell.angle_beta   90.00
_cell.angle_gamma   90.00
#
_symmetry.space_group_name_H-M   'P 1'
#
loop_
_entity.id
_entity.type
_entity.pdbx_description
1 polymer ?
#
loop_
_entity_poly.entity_id
_entity_poly.type
_entity_poly.pdbx_seq_one_letter_code
_entity_poly.pdbx_strand_id
1 'polypeptide(L)'
;MGHENEHSEVHEHHNDHYFEVSREDLFKPYKPSAIEKYVLPFLGKIFDVPVTLFKEQIVDRIPRKKFYYYHQRYPRVPEIDSCMVDDRVCIAEANDQFTRDRYVDANIVRILRQRVDACRKWYDRDYEDMERFCAPYYKDHEEAATNFYIKYGELFYWSDVRDAFMKQKHRMLFERDVGPIGAKKKSDEGGDKEADNAISFLRRFHGHVNLPKELRF
;
A
#
# COMPACT_ATOMS: atom_id res chain seq x y z
N MET A 1 47.57 -33.32 -46.30
CA MET A 1 48.60 -33.57 -45.27
C MET A 1 48.89 -32.25 -44.58
N GLY A 2 48.56 -31.96 -43.32
CA GLY A 2 47.70 -32.53 -42.26
C GLY A 2 47.20 -31.31 -41.44
N HIS A 3 46.01 -31.35 -40.80
CA HIS A 3 45.81 -31.56 -39.33
C HIS A 3 46.84 -30.83 -38.46
N GLU A 4 46.56 -30.04 -37.39
CA GLU A 4 45.47 -29.90 -36.41
C GLU A 4 45.94 -28.76 -35.44
N ASN A 5 45.15 -27.86 -34.82
CA ASN A 5 44.26 -27.96 -33.64
C ASN A 5 43.66 -26.54 -33.44
N GLU A 6 42.35 -26.32 -33.38
CA GLU A 6 41.41 -26.55 -32.26
C GLU A 6 41.59 -25.60 -31.06
N HIS A 7 40.72 -24.60 -30.97
CA HIS A 7 40.12 -24.19 -29.71
C HIS A 7 38.64 -23.89 -29.95
N SER A 8 37.83 -24.77 -29.39
CA SER A 8 36.38 -24.77 -29.32
C SER A 8 35.93 -23.80 -28.21
N GLU A 9 35.06 -22.86 -28.54
CA GLU A 9 34.14 -22.27 -27.56
C GLU A 9 32.71 -22.46 -28.05
N VAL A 10 31.93 -23.03 -27.15
CA VAL A 10 30.59 -23.54 -27.34
C VAL A 10 29.64 -22.37 -27.51
N HIS A 11 29.07 -22.19 -28.71
CA HIS A 11 27.88 -21.36 -28.86
C HIS A 11 26.68 -22.13 -28.30
N GLU A 12 26.41 -21.89 -27.03
CA GLU A 12 25.20 -22.29 -26.33
C GLU A 12 24.01 -21.57 -26.98
N HIS A 13 23.23 -22.31 -27.78
CA HIS A 13 21.99 -21.83 -28.37
C HIS A 13 20.92 -21.71 -27.27
N HIS A 14 20.94 -20.59 -26.54
CA HIS A 14 19.77 -20.15 -25.78
C HIS A 14 18.73 -19.65 -26.78
N ASN A 15 17.73 -20.48 -27.08
CA ASN A 15 16.52 -20.05 -27.77
C ASN A 15 15.68 -19.19 -26.81
N ASP A 16 16.11 -17.96 -26.61
CA ASP A 16 15.30 -16.91 -25.99
C ASP A 16 14.30 -16.43 -27.04
N HIS A 17 13.17 -17.11 -27.15
CA HIS A 17 12.02 -16.61 -27.89
C HIS A 17 11.34 -15.48 -27.11
N TYR A 18 12.01 -14.34 -26.97
CA TYR A 18 11.31 -13.09 -26.71
C TYR A 18 10.75 -12.62 -28.06
N PHE A 19 9.42 -12.57 -28.16
CA PHE A 19 8.75 -12.04 -29.34
C PHE A 19 8.99 -10.54 -29.39
N GLU A 20 9.99 -10.08 -30.16
CA GLU A 20 10.19 -8.65 -30.43
C GLU A 20 8.99 -8.14 -31.24
N VAL A 21 8.07 -7.44 -30.55
CA VAL A 21 6.95 -6.75 -31.20
C VAL A 21 7.53 -5.67 -32.10
N SER A 22 7.45 -5.87 -33.41
CA SER A 22 7.95 -4.92 -34.41
C SER A 22 7.08 -3.66 -34.45
N ARG A 23 7.65 -2.49 -34.75
CA ARG A 23 6.89 -1.22 -34.85
C ARG A 23 5.70 -1.33 -35.80
N GLU A 24 5.84 -2.06 -36.90
CA GLU A 24 4.74 -2.37 -37.82
C GLU A 24 3.62 -3.23 -37.22
N ASP A 25 3.93 -4.14 -36.28
CA ASP A 25 2.93 -5.00 -35.64
C ASP A 25 2.06 -4.22 -34.64
N LEU A 26 2.63 -3.19 -33.98
CA LEU A 26 1.88 -2.27 -33.11
C LEU A 26 0.84 -1.43 -33.86
N PHE A 27 1.09 -1.08 -35.13
CA PHE A 27 0.19 -0.24 -35.94
C PHE A 27 -0.73 -1.05 -36.87
N LYS A 28 -0.67 -2.38 -36.83
CA LYS A 28 -1.54 -3.22 -37.66
C LYS A 28 -2.99 -3.10 -37.18
N PRO A 29 -3.95 -2.69 -38.04
CA PRO A 29 -5.34 -2.64 -37.62
C PRO A 29 -5.81 -4.03 -37.20
N TYR A 30 -6.41 -4.11 -36.01
CA TYR A 30 -6.94 -5.35 -35.47
C TYR A 30 -7.96 -5.95 -36.45
N LYS A 31 -7.66 -7.14 -36.98
CA LYS A 31 -8.57 -7.92 -37.82
C LYS A 31 -9.18 -9.02 -36.94
N PRO A 32 -10.43 -8.87 -36.49
CA PRO A 32 -11.04 -9.85 -35.60
C PRO A 32 -11.15 -11.20 -36.32
N SER A 33 -11.03 -12.28 -35.55
CA SER A 33 -11.25 -13.63 -36.07
C SER A 33 -12.71 -13.81 -36.50
N ALA A 34 -12.98 -14.73 -37.42
CA ALA A 34 -14.37 -15.04 -37.81
C ALA A 34 -15.23 -15.50 -36.62
N ILE A 35 -14.60 -16.17 -35.64
CA ILE A 35 -15.23 -16.61 -34.39
C ILE A 35 -15.64 -15.39 -33.56
N GLU A 36 -14.76 -14.42 -33.40
CA GLU A 36 -15.04 -13.20 -32.65
C GLU A 36 -16.11 -12.33 -33.32
N LYS A 37 -16.09 -12.27 -34.65
CA LYS A 37 -17.05 -11.45 -35.41
C LYS A 37 -18.46 -12.05 -35.46
N TYR A 38 -18.59 -13.37 -35.49
CA TYR A 38 -19.88 -14.04 -35.72
C TYR A 38 -20.33 -14.95 -34.57
N VAL A 39 -19.44 -15.72 -33.96
CA VAL A 39 -19.79 -16.74 -32.95
C VAL A 39 -19.98 -16.11 -31.57
N LEU A 40 -19.03 -15.30 -31.09
CA LEU A 40 -19.13 -14.62 -29.79
C LEU A 40 -20.38 -13.72 -29.66
N PRO A 41 -20.70 -12.82 -30.61
CA PRO A 41 -21.90 -11.99 -30.51
C PRO A 41 -23.18 -12.80 -30.65
N PHE A 42 -23.17 -13.91 -31.40
CA PHE A 42 -24.33 -14.80 -31.48
C PHE A 42 -24.60 -15.50 -30.15
N LEU A 43 -23.56 -16.07 -29.52
CA LEU A 43 -23.68 -16.68 -28.19
C LEU A 43 -24.09 -15.65 -27.14
N GLY A 44 -23.52 -14.43 -27.18
CA GLY A 44 -23.93 -13.33 -26.31
C GLY A 44 -25.40 -12.99 -26.45
N LYS A 45 -25.91 -12.89 -27.69
CA LYS A 45 -27.34 -12.61 -27.95
C LYS A 45 -28.28 -13.71 -27.46
N ILE A 46 -27.88 -14.98 -27.49
CA ILE A 46 -28.71 -16.09 -26.98
C ILE A 46 -29.02 -15.89 -25.49
N PHE A 47 -28.10 -15.32 -24.72
CA PHE A 47 -28.29 -15.08 -23.28
C PHE A 47 -28.80 -13.67 -22.97
N ASP A 48 -28.31 -12.64 -23.67
CA ASP A 48 -28.65 -11.25 -23.40
C ASP A 48 -30.12 -10.94 -23.76
N VAL A 49 -30.62 -11.48 -24.88
CA VAL A 49 -32.01 -11.26 -25.31
C VAL A 49 -33.04 -11.79 -24.31
N PRO A 50 -32.99 -13.04 -23.81
CA PRO A 50 -33.95 -13.49 -22.81
C PRO A 50 -33.80 -12.76 -21.47
N VAL A 51 -32.59 -12.36 -21.08
CA VAL A 51 -32.36 -11.61 -19.83
C VAL A 51 -32.92 -10.19 -19.90
N THR A 52 -32.70 -9.49 -21.01
CA THR A 52 -33.27 -8.15 -21.23
C THR A 52 -34.79 -8.20 -21.30
N LEU A 53 -35.38 -9.19 -22.01
CA LEU A 53 -36.84 -9.40 -22.02
C LEU A 53 -37.39 -9.69 -20.62
N PHE A 54 -36.70 -10.49 -19.80
CA PHE A 54 -37.11 -10.76 -18.42
C PHE A 54 -37.08 -9.47 -17.56
N LYS A 55 -36.01 -8.68 -17.68
CA LYS A 55 -35.88 -7.40 -16.97
C LYS A 55 -37.02 -6.45 -17.35
N GLU A 56 -37.26 -6.26 -18.64
CA GLU A 56 -38.29 -5.33 -19.12
C GLU A 56 -39.71 -5.82 -18.78
N GLN A 57 -39.98 -7.10 -19.00
CA GLN A 57 -41.34 -7.64 -18.87
C GLN A 57 -41.75 -7.89 -17.42
N ILE A 58 -40.81 -8.27 -16.55
CA ILE A 58 -41.08 -8.66 -15.16
C ILE A 58 -40.53 -7.62 -14.18
N VAL A 59 -39.24 -7.32 -14.21
CA VAL A 59 -38.61 -6.48 -13.18
C VAL A 59 -39.13 -5.04 -13.23
N ASP A 60 -39.15 -4.44 -14.41
CA ASP A 60 -39.53 -3.04 -14.60
C ASP A 60 -41.06 -2.84 -14.56
N ARG A 61 -41.83 -3.89 -14.89
CA ARG A 61 -43.31 -3.87 -14.87
C ARG A 61 -43.91 -4.06 -13.48
N ILE A 62 -43.19 -4.66 -12.55
CA ILE A 62 -43.60 -4.75 -11.14
C ILE A 62 -43.50 -3.34 -10.53
N PRO A 63 -44.62 -2.70 -10.14
CA PRO A 63 -44.60 -1.34 -9.61
C PRO A 63 -43.92 -1.32 -8.24
N ARG A 64 -42.61 -1.07 -8.22
CA ARG A 64 -41.88 -0.79 -6.99
C ARG A 64 -42.05 0.69 -6.65
N LYS A 65 -42.48 0.97 -5.42
CA LYS A 65 -42.38 2.33 -4.88
C LYS A 65 -40.90 2.72 -4.87
N LYS A 66 -40.55 3.87 -5.45
CA LYS A 66 -39.17 4.39 -5.37
C LYS A 66 -38.89 4.73 -3.90
N PHE A 67 -37.91 4.06 -3.30
CA PHE A 67 -37.45 4.37 -1.94
C PHE A 67 -36.22 5.26 -2.04
N TYR A 68 -36.27 6.42 -1.38
CA TYR A 68 -35.14 7.33 -1.30
C TYR A 68 -34.27 6.94 -0.11
N TYR A 69 -32.96 6.85 -0.32
CA TYR A 69 -31.97 6.68 0.74
C TYR A 69 -30.98 7.84 0.67
N TYR A 70 -30.52 8.29 1.83
CA TYR A 70 -29.60 9.41 1.96
C TYR A 70 -28.32 8.95 2.65
N HIS A 71 -27.21 9.58 2.29
CA HIS A 71 -25.95 9.37 3.00
C HIS A 71 -26.03 10.09 4.35
N GLN A 72 -25.80 9.34 5.42
CA GLN A 72 -25.74 9.90 6.77
C GLN A 72 -24.53 10.82 6.88
N ARG A 73 -24.76 12.02 7.43
CA ARG A 73 -23.72 13.02 7.69
C ARG A 73 -23.51 13.11 9.19
N TYR A 74 -22.29 12.85 9.64
CA TYR A 74 -21.92 13.00 11.05
C TYR A 74 -21.24 14.36 11.24
N PRO A 75 -21.71 15.22 12.16
CA PRO A 75 -20.97 16.41 12.53
C PRO A 75 -19.67 16.01 13.25
N ARG A 76 -18.68 16.90 13.23
CA ARG A 76 -17.44 16.70 14.00
C ARG A 76 -17.72 16.91 15.49
N VAL A 77 -17.15 16.06 16.31
CA VAL A 77 -17.09 16.10 17.77
C VAL A 77 -15.70 16.64 18.16
N PRO A 78 -15.54 17.27 19.34
CA PRO A 78 -14.22 17.54 19.91
C PRO A 78 -13.31 16.30 19.91
N GLU A 79 -12.03 16.52 19.61
CA GLU A 79 -11.01 15.48 19.68
C GLU A 79 -10.57 15.23 21.14
N ILE A 80 -9.86 14.13 21.36
CA ILE A 80 -9.45 13.67 22.70
C ILE A 80 -8.52 14.63 23.44
N ASP A 81 -7.81 15.48 22.71
CA ASP A 81 -6.89 16.48 23.25
C ASP A 81 -7.62 17.60 24.00
N SER A 82 -8.84 17.92 23.58
CA SER A 82 -9.71 18.93 24.17
C SER A 82 -10.58 18.41 25.32
N CYS A 83 -10.78 17.10 25.40
CA CYS A 83 -11.58 16.46 26.44
C CYS A 83 -10.88 16.50 27.81
N MET A 84 -11.68 16.70 28.87
CA MET A 84 -11.22 16.52 30.26
C MET A 84 -10.98 15.04 30.56
N VAL A 85 -9.99 14.72 31.41
CA VAL A 85 -9.57 13.34 31.70
C VAL A 85 -10.69 12.48 32.30
N ASP A 86 -11.54 13.09 33.12
CA ASP A 86 -12.64 12.42 33.82
C ASP A 86 -13.96 12.40 33.04
N ASP A 87 -14.07 13.17 31.95
CA ASP A 87 -15.29 13.25 31.15
C ASP A 87 -15.42 12.04 30.22
N ARG A 88 -16.12 11.01 30.70
CA ARG A 88 -16.35 9.78 29.95
C ARG A 88 -17.22 9.98 28.72
N VAL A 89 -18.09 10.99 28.69
CA VAL A 89 -19.01 11.23 27.57
C VAL A 89 -18.22 11.82 26.41
N CYS A 90 -17.43 12.87 26.66
CA CYS A 90 -16.55 13.47 25.65
C CYS A 90 -15.62 12.42 25.02
N ILE A 91 -15.02 11.57 25.88
CA ILE A 91 -14.09 10.54 25.42
C ILE A 91 -14.79 9.45 24.60
N ALA A 92 -16.01 9.05 24.98
CA ALA A 92 -16.79 8.07 24.21
C ALA A 92 -17.18 8.61 22.82
N GLU A 93 -17.64 9.86 22.75
CA GLU A 93 -18.00 10.48 21.47
C GLU A 93 -16.77 10.67 20.55
N ALA A 94 -15.63 11.05 21.13
CA ALA A 94 -14.35 11.12 20.41
C ALA A 94 -13.91 9.74 19.91
N ASN A 95 -14.10 8.68 20.71
CA ASN A 95 -13.79 7.30 20.32
C ASN A 95 -14.64 6.81 19.16
N ASP A 96 -15.93 7.14 19.17
CA ASP A 96 -16.84 6.84 18.08
C ASP A 96 -16.42 7.56 16.79
N GLN A 97 -16.06 8.84 16.86
CA GLN A 97 -15.58 9.59 15.70
C GLN A 97 -14.30 8.97 15.13
N PHE A 98 -13.33 8.65 15.97
CA PHE A 98 -12.10 8.01 15.54
C PHE A 98 -12.31 6.65 14.91
N THR A 99 -13.23 5.85 15.46
CA THR A 99 -13.54 4.53 14.91
C THR A 99 -14.16 4.67 13.51
N ARG A 100 -15.07 5.64 13.31
CA ARG A 100 -15.62 5.97 11.99
C ARG A 100 -14.52 6.44 11.03
N ASP A 101 -13.65 7.34 11.47
CA ASP A 101 -12.55 7.86 10.65
C ASP A 101 -11.56 6.74 10.27
N ARG A 102 -11.29 5.78 11.18
CA ARG A 102 -10.48 4.58 10.89
C ARG A 102 -11.10 3.71 9.79
N TYR A 103 -12.42 3.52 9.79
CA TYR A 103 -13.10 2.79 8.72
C TYR A 103 -13.08 3.54 7.39
N VAL A 104 -13.19 4.88 7.42
CA VAL A 104 -13.07 5.72 6.22
C VAL A 104 -11.66 5.61 5.63
N ASP A 105 -10.62 5.77 6.46
CA ASP A 105 -9.21 5.66 6.05
C ASP A 105 -8.89 4.27 5.49
N ALA A 106 -9.41 3.20 6.11
CA ALA A 106 -9.26 1.84 5.59
C ALA A 106 -9.90 1.66 4.20
N ASN A 107 -11.06 2.29 3.97
CA ASN A 107 -11.70 2.28 2.66
C ASN A 107 -10.95 3.12 1.62
N ILE A 108 -10.31 4.22 2.02
CA ILE A 108 -9.45 5.02 1.13
C ILE A 108 -8.29 4.15 0.61
N VAL A 109 -7.57 3.48 1.50
CA VAL A 109 -6.46 2.58 1.12
C VAL A 109 -6.98 1.45 0.22
N ARG A 110 -8.14 0.86 0.54
CA ARG A 110 -8.77 -0.17 -0.31
C ARG A 110 -9.09 0.34 -1.71
N ILE A 111 -9.63 1.54 -1.86
CA ILE A 111 -9.94 2.14 -3.17
C ILE A 111 -8.66 2.38 -3.97
N LEU A 112 -7.61 2.89 -3.34
CA LEU A 112 -6.31 3.11 -4.00
C LEU A 112 -5.70 1.78 -4.46
N ARG A 113 -5.79 0.73 -3.65
CA ARG A 113 -5.39 -0.62 -4.05
C ARG A 113 -6.16 -1.12 -5.27
N GLN A 114 -7.48 -0.92 -5.30
CA GLN A 114 -8.30 -1.30 -6.46
C GLN A 114 -7.88 -0.55 -7.74
N ARG A 115 -7.41 0.69 -7.64
CA ARG A 115 -6.88 1.44 -8.78
C ARG A 115 -5.57 0.85 -9.29
N VAL A 116 -4.68 0.49 -8.38
CA VAL A 116 -3.43 -0.22 -8.71
C VAL A 116 -3.73 -1.54 -9.42
N ASP A 117 -4.63 -2.35 -8.85
CA ASP A 117 -5.02 -3.64 -9.42
C ASP A 117 -5.69 -3.48 -10.79
N ALA A 118 -6.53 -2.45 -10.98
CA ALA A 118 -7.16 -2.14 -12.25
C ALA A 118 -6.14 -1.69 -13.32
N CYS A 119 -5.16 -0.87 -12.93
CA CYS A 119 -4.08 -0.43 -13.82
C CYS A 119 -3.22 -1.64 -14.25
N ARG A 120 -2.79 -2.46 -13.28
CA ARG A 120 -2.03 -3.69 -13.53
C ARG A 120 -2.78 -4.63 -14.48
N LYS A 121 -4.08 -4.85 -14.23
CA LYS A 121 -4.91 -5.72 -15.07
C LYS A 121 -5.04 -5.19 -16.50
N TRP A 122 -4.99 -3.87 -16.70
CA TRP A 122 -5.05 -3.30 -18.03
C TRP A 122 -3.73 -3.49 -18.80
N TYR A 123 -2.59 -3.28 -18.15
CA TYR A 123 -1.27 -3.41 -18.76
C TYR A 123 -0.63 -4.81 -18.60
N ASP A 124 -1.41 -5.84 -18.25
CA ASP A 124 -0.92 -7.18 -17.87
C ASP A 124 -0.10 -7.91 -18.95
N ARG A 125 -0.10 -7.40 -20.19
CA ARG A 125 0.68 -7.97 -21.31
C ARG A 125 2.13 -7.47 -21.39
N ASP A 126 2.40 -6.24 -20.94
CA ASP A 126 3.69 -5.56 -21.17
C ASP A 126 4.19 -4.95 -19.85
N TYR A 127 5.27 -5.51 -19.30
CA TYR A 127 5.80 -5.12 -17.98
C TYR A 127 6.35 -3.68 -17.96
N GLU A 128 6.99 -3.23 -19.05
CA GLU A 128 7.52 -1.86 -19.17
C GLU A 128 6.40 -0.79 -19.13
N ASP A 129 5.26 -1.08 -19.76
CA ASP A 129 4.10 -0.19 -19.74
C ASP A 129 3.46 -0.13 -18.36
N MET A 130 3.44 -1.25 -17.63
CA MET A 130 2.95 -1.29 -16.25
C MET A 130 3.74 -0.34 -15.36
N GLU A 131 5.07 -0.40 -15.38
CA GLU A 131 5.90 0.48 -14.54
C GLU A 131 5.72 1.95 -14.94
N ARG A 132 5.69 2.26 -16.23
CA ARG A 132 5.59 3.65 -16.70
C ARG A 132 4.24 4.30 -16.40
N PHE A 133 3.14 3.59 -16.64
CA PHE A 133 1.79 4.15 -16.52
C PHE A 133 1.19 3.97 -15.13
N CYS A 134 1.54 2.88 -14.42
CA CYS A 134 0.99 2.61 -13.10
C CYS A 134 1.81 3.19 -11.93
N ALA A 135 3.05 3.67 -12.17
CA ALA A 135 3.88 4.36 -11.18
C ALA A 135 3.13 5.37 -10.27
N PRO A 136 2.31 6.32 -10.77
CA PRO A 136 1.63 7.28 -9.91
C PRO A 136 0.64 6.59 -8.95
N TYR A 137 -0.08 5.55 -9.42
CA TYR A 137 -1.02 4.82 -8.57
C TYR A 137 -0.31 4.01 -7.48
N TYR A 138 0.85 3.43 -7.79
CA TYR A 138 1.69 2.78 -6.79
C TYR A 138 2.13 3.76 -5.72
N LYS A 139 2.65 4.92 -6.12
CA LYS A 139 3.08 5.96 -5.18
C LYS A 139 1.95 6.43 -4.28
N ASP A 140 0.78 6.73 -4.84
CA ASP A 140 -0.41 7.17 -4.07
C ASP A 140 -0.84 6.10 -3.07
N HIS A 141 -0.85 4.82 -3.48
CA HIS A 141 -1.21 3.71 -2.61
C HIS A 141 -0.17 3.48 -1.50
N GLU A 142 1.11 3.50 -1.83
CA GLU A 142 2.20 3.32 -0.86
C GLU A 142 2.23 4.45 0.17
N GLU A 143 2.07 5.70 -0.26
CA GLU A 143 1.99 6.85 0.63
C GLU A 143 0.78 6.73 1.56
N ALA A 144 -0.41 6.42 1.02
CA ALA A 144 -1.61 6.24 1.82
C ALA A 144 -1.52 5.04 2.78
N ALA A 145 -0.97 3.91 2.34
CA ALA A 145 -0.77 2.72 3.17
C ALA A 145 0.24 2.99 4.29
N THR A 146 1.32 3.71 4.00
CA THR A 146 2.31 4.12 4.99
C THR A 146 1.69 5.07 6.01
N ASN A 147 0.93 6.08 5.58
CA ASN A 147 0.22 7.00 6.48
C ASN A 147 -0.82 6.27 7.35
N PHE A 148 -1.54 5.31 6.78
CA PHE A 148 -2.48 4.47 7.51
C PHE A 148 -1.76 3.63 8.58
N TYR A 149 -0.61 3.02 8.24
CA TYR A 149 0.18 2.24 9.18
C TYR A 149 0.82 3.11 10.28
N ILE A 150 1.29 4.31 9.95
CA ILE A 150 1.80 5.26 10.94
C ILE A 150 0.71 5.59 11.96
N LYS A 151 -0.53 5.83 11.53
CA LYS A 151 -1.64 6.18 12.42
C LYS A 151 -2.17 4.98 13.22
N TYR A 152 -2.43 3.85 12.56
CA TYR A 152 -3.18 2.73 13.15
C TYR A 152 -2.36 1.44 13.33
N GLY A 153 -1.17 1.34 12.76
CA GLY A 153 -0.30 0.16 12.88
C GLY A 153 0.15 -0.07 14.32
N GLU A 154 0.44 -1.33 14.67
CA GLU A 154 0.97 -1.76 15.98
C GLU A 154 0.08 -1.44 17.20
N LEU A 155 -1.09 -0.84 16.98
CA LEU A 155 -2.12 -0.72 17.99
C LEU A 155 -2.81 -2.08 18.18
N PHE A 156 -3.16 -2.40 19.42
CA PHE A 156 -3.94 -3.59 19.74
C PHE A 156 -5.34 -3.52 19.10
N TYR A 157 -5.98 -4.67 18.92
CA TYR A 157 -7.33 -4.73 18.34
C TYR A 157 -8.36 -3.93 19.14
N TRP A 158 -8.23 -3.91 20.47
CA TRP A 158 -9.06 -3.15 21.41
C TRP A 158 -8.49 -1.75 21.75
N SER A 159 -7.61 -1.20 20.90
CA SER A 159 -7.04 0.14 21.14
C SER A 159 -8.11 1.23 21.02
N ASP A 160 -8.11 2.15 21.96
CA ASP A 160 -8.96 3.35 21.92
C ASP A 160 -8.23 4.53 21.28
N VAL A 161 -8.95 5.64 21.09
CA VAL A 161 -8.38 6.94 20.70
C VAL A 161 -7.21 7.37 21.56
N ARG A 162 -7.24 7.03 22.85
CA ARG A 162 -6.18 7.39 23.80
C ARG A 162 -4.85 6.79 23.39
N ASP A 163 -4.83 5.55 22.92
CA ASP A 163 -3.61 4.86 22.51
C ASP A 163 -3.05 5.47 21.22
N ALA A 164 -3.92 5.77 20.26
CA ALA A 164 -3.54 6.47 19.04
C ALA A 164 -2.95 7.86 19.33
N PHE A 165 -3.53 8.58 20.30
CA PHE A 165 -3.03 9.88 20.74
C PHE A 165 -1.67 9.76 21.46
N MET A 166 -1.47 8.75 22.30
CA MET A 166 -0.16 8.52 22.94
C MET A 166 0.89 8.11 21.91
N LYS A 167 0.53 7.33 20.88
CA LYS A 167 1.42 7.02 19.75
C LYS A 167 1.84 8.30 19.01
N GLN A 168 0.89 9.19 18.73
CA GLN A 168 1.15 10.48 18.10
C GLN A 168 2.11 11.33 18.94
N LYS A 169 1.90 11.41 20.26
CA LYS A 169 2.80 12.12 21.18
C LYS A 169 4.20 11.55 21.17
N HIS A 170 4.34 10.21 21.24
CA HIS A 170 5.63 9.55 21.18
C HIS A 170 6.39 9.90 19.89
N ARG A 171 5.68 9.94 18.76
CA ARG A 171 6.27 10.39 17.49
C ARG A 171 6.73 11.85 17.55
N MET A 172 5.93 12.77 18.06
CA MET A 172 6.30 14.18 18.14
C MET A 172 7.48 14.43 19.08
N LEU A 173 7.57 13.70 20.19
CA LEU A 173 8.71 13.76 21.10
C LEU A 173 9.99 13.25 20.42
N PHE A 174 9.89 12.13 19.69
CA PHE A 174 11.00 11.61 18.91
C PHE A 174 11.48 12.60 17.85
N GLU A 175 10.56 13.22 17.10
CA GLU A 175 10.88 14.20 16.06
C GLU A 175 11.55 15.46 16.61
N ARG A 176 11.18 15.87 17.84
CA ARG A 176 11.84 16.97 18.55
C ARG A 176 13.29 16.62 18.92
N ASP A 177 13.53 15.40 19.38
CA ASP A 177 14.82 15.01 19.96
C ASP A 177 15.82 14.50 18.90
N VAL A 178 15.34 13.83 17.85
CA VAL A 178 16.18 13.19 16.81
C VAL A 178 16.12 13.94 15.47
N GLY A 179 15.05 14.70 15.21
CA GLY A 179 14.75 15.30 13.92
C GLY A 179 13.73 14.48 13.11
N PRO A 180 13.44 14.88 11.85
CA PRO A 180 12.38 14.25 11.08
C PRO A 180 12.70 12.78 10.81
N ILE A 181 11.66 11.93 10.81
CA ILE A 181 11.78 10.49 10.58
C ILE A 181 12.48 10.25 9.23
N GLY A 182 13.59 9.52 9.26
CA GLY A 182 14.42 9.25 8.08
C GLY A 182 15.57 10.23 7.86
N ALA A 183 15.69 11.30 8.65
CA ALA A 183 16.94 12.07 8.71
C ALA A 183 18.02 11.18 9.32
N LYS A 184 19.09 10.92 8.56
CA LYS A 184 20.32 10.37 9.15
C LYS A 184 20.80 11.41 10.16
N LYS A 185 20.91 11.02 11.44
CA LYS A 185 21.77 11.74 12.38
C LYS A 185 23.10 11.92 11.64
N LYS A 186 23.58 13.16 11.50
CA LYS A 186 25.00 13.34 11.19
C LYS A 186 25.71 12.59 12.30
N SER A 187 26.39 11.50 11.97
CA SER A 187 27.33 10.88 12.89
C SER A 187 28.25 12.01 13.31
N ASP A 188 28.32 12.30 14.60
CA ASP A 188 29.33 13.20 15.15
C ASP A 188 30.69 12.50 14.96
N GLU A 189 31.23 12.58 13.74
CA GLU A 189 32.58 12.15 13.38
C GLU A 189 33.59 13.12 14.00
N GLY A 190 33.66 13.13 15.34
CA GLY A 190 34.58 14.02 16.04
C GLY A 190 34.71 13.83 17.55
N GLY A 191 33.78 13.11 18.21
CA GLY A 191 33.74 13.07 19.69
C GLY A 191 34.15 11.75 20.36
N ASP A 192 33.92 10.60 19.71
CA ASP A 192 33.62 9.40 20.53
C ASP A 192 34.79 8.38 20.62
N LYS A 193 35.84 8.54 19.81
CA LYS A 193 36.96 7.58 19.80
C LYS A 193 37.75 7.55 21.11
N GLU A 194 37.83 8.67 21.82
CA GLU A 194 38.58 8.75 23.08
C GLU A 194 37.76 8.24 24.28
N ALA A 195 36.45 8.51 24.29
CA ALA A 195 35.53 7.99 25.29
C ALA A 195 35.35 6.47 25.18
N ASP A 196 35.25 5.92 23.97
CA ASP A 196 35.16 4.47 23.75
C ASP A 196 36.45 3.73 24.15
N ASN A 197 37.61 4.35 23.94
CA ASN A 197 38.90 3.83 24.40
C ASN A 197 39.01 3.87 25.94
N ALA A 198 38.55 4.94 26.58
CA ALA A 198 38.55 5.06 28.03
C ALA A 198 37.55 4.09 28.70
N ILE A 199 36.36 3.93 28.13
CA ILE A 199 35.32 3.02 28.62
C ILE A 199 35.73 1.55 28.41
N SER A 200 36.33 1.21 27.26
CA SER A 200 36.86 -0.14 27.02
C SER A 200 38.06 -0.46 27.92
N PHE A 201 38.92 0.51 28.22
CA PHE A 201 39.99 0.38 29.21
C PHE A 201 39.43 0.16 30.62
N LEU A 202 38.45 0.95 31.06
CA LEU A 202 37.79 0.79 32.35
C LEU A 202 37.07 -0.56 32.47
N ARG A 203 36.43 -1.03 31.39
CA ARG A 203 35.78 -2.36 31.33
C ARG A 203 36.80 -3.51 31.45
N ARG A 204 38.03 -3.32 30.97
CA ARG A 204 39.13 -4.30 31.07
C ARG A 204 39.75 -4.33 32.48
N PHE A 205 39.75 -3.21 33.19
CA PHE A 205 40.31 -3.09 34.55
C PHE A 205 39.30 -3.35 35.67
N HIS A 206 37.99 -3.25 35.43
CA HIS A 206 36.94 -3.49 36.43
C HIS A 206 36.02 -4.67 36.07
N GLY A 207 36.54 -5.62 35.29
CA GLY A 207 35.91 -6.92 35.14
C GLY A 207 35.63 -7.52 36.52
N HIS A 208 34.35 -7.62 36.86
CA HIS A 208 33.77 -8.16 38.09
C HIS A 208 33.52 -7.19 39.27
N VAL A 209 33.00 -5.98 39.05
CA VAL A 209 32.21 -5.30 40.09
C VAL A 209 30.98 -4.61 39.50
N ASN A 210 29.84 -4.76 40.17
CA ASN A 210 28.47 -4.42 39.76
C ASN A 210 28.31 -3.03 39.10
N LEU A 211 28.01 -2.99 37.79
CA LEU A 211 27.50 -1.79 37.12
C LEU A 211 26.02 -1.57 37.46
N PRO A 212 25.59 -0.32 37.74
CA PRO A 212 24.18 0.02 37.94
C PRO A 212 23.35 -0.24 36.68
N LYS A 213 22.08 -0.63 36.87
CA LYS A 213 21.20 -1.14 35.80
C LYS A 213 20.96 -0.13 34.64
N GLU A 214 21.13 1.15 34.90
CA GLU A 214 20.93 2.26 33.95
C GLU A 214 21.94 2.28 32.77
N LEU A 215 23.06 1.56 32.88
CA LEU A 215 24.16 1.58 31.90
C LEU A 215 24.33 0.24 31.15
N ARG A 216 23.34 -0.64 31.22
CA ARG A 216 23.26 -1.85 30.40
C ARG A 216 22.33 -1.59 29.22
N PHE A 217 22.88 -1.03 28.15
CA PHE A 217 22.32 -1.11 26.80
C PHE A 217 23.24 -1.99 25.96
#